data_AF-A0A944G8Z9-F1
#
_entry.id   AF-A0A944G8Z9-F1
#
_cell.length_a   1.000
_cell.length_b   1.000
_cell.length_c   1.000
_cell.angle_alpha   90.00
_cell.angle_beta   90.00
_cell.angle_gamma   90.00
#
_symmetry.space_group_name_H-M   'P 1'
#
loop_
_entity.id
_entity.type
_entity.pdbx_description
1 polymer ?
#
loop_
_entity_poly.entity_id
_entity_poly.type
_entity_poly.pdbx_seq_one_letter_code
_entity_poly.pdbx_strand_id
1 'polypeptide(L)'
;MEESTNQKKRLSMSFDPQTIEHLGVKMYSQLPNAIAELIANSYDAESPEVHIILTDNEKEKSIAVVDKGVGMTFDEINDNFLRIGRKRRDSDNGLSQNGLRKVTGRKGLGKLAFFGIGDTIHIITKKNSNCVEFTMNWDKIIHSERPNYEPLYSKKTCDPQEHGTTIILTDLKRKTSFDAEALANSLARLFDFFDDSFVADITLNGGVPIRIDKSLRYKNIETQFMWKIPTVIDDSNHYMHEKQIFGEFLATEKPLKPGLRGITLYAHGRMVNASEFFGVGESSHFYSYLTGWLNVDFVDEQEEDIISTDRQSLSWDLPITSELRDNLKQLLSFIERDWRDKRKTDRKRKITEKTKVDVGEWYPTLTPDIKKGVEKIVNSVVENSELESEKQSEVICALHTLIPEYAQYHWRRLHQTVKESSYEDYKKEDFYRAVEESLKRYQTKVQTKAGVDEDGQKLMLSVFGKDKAILSVSSQYKKSDGSEFSQSTKENIEEGQKFMSAGMMSGVRNPIAHEEIRELKRSGLFTENDCLDMLSLLSHLFRRLDDAVNKKI
;
A
#
# COMPACT_ATOMS: atom_id res chain seq x y z
N MET A 1 6.56 -1.02 -90.30
CA MET A 1 5.79 -0.11 -89.43
C MET A 1 5.39 -0.92 -88.21
N GLU A 2 6.17 -0.83 -87.13
CA GLU A 2 5.81 -1.36 -85.81
C GLU A 2 5.48 -0.16 -84.92
N GLU A 3 4.20 -0.02 -84.56
CA GLU A 3 3.75 0.95 -83.56
C GLU A 3 4.13 0.42 -82.17
N SER A 4 5.23 0.94 -81.62
CA SER A 4 5.57 0.77 -80.21
C SER A 4 4.59 1.56 -79.34
N THR A 5 3.74 0.84 -78.61
CA THR A 5 2.79 1.41 -77.65
C THR A 5 3.53 1.88 -76.40
N ASN A 6 3.66 3.20 -76.26
CA ASN A 6 4.29 3.84 -75.11
C ASN A 6 3.36 3.77 -73.89
N GLN A 7 3.47 2.70 -73.08
CA GLN A 7 2.74 2.59 -71.81
C GLN A 7 3.30 3.61 -70.80
N LYS A 8 2.49 4.64 -70.48
CA LYS A 8 2.75 5.59 -69.38
C LYS A 8 2.93 4.82 -68.05
N LYS A 9 4.17 4.73 -67.57
CA LYS A 9 4.49 4.21 -66.23
C LYS A 9 3.76 5.05 -65.18
N ARG A 10 2.87 4.42 -64.40
CA ARG A 10 2.19 5.02 -63.24
C ARG A 10 2.99 4.69 -61.98
N LEU A 11 2.98 5.60 -61.00
CA LEU A 11 3.45 5.29 -59.65
C LEU A 11 2.44 4.32 -59.01
N SER A 12 2.92 3.14 -58.62
CA SER A 12 2.13 2.13 -57.89
C SER A 12 2.84 1.75 -56.60
N MET A 13 2.14 1.83 -55.48
CA MET A 13 2.57 1.22 -54.22
C MET A 13 2.18 -0.26 -54.25
N SER A 14 3.15 -1.15 -54.05
CA SER A 14 2.94 -2.59 -53.89
C SER A 14 3.28 -3.01 -52.47
N PHE A 15 2.62 -4.05 -51.97
CA PHE A 15 2.83 -4.58 -50.62
C PHE A 15 3.55 -5.91 -50.73
N ASP A 16 4.70 -6.03 -50.07
CA ASP A 16 5.45 -7.27 -49.99
C ASP A 16 4.73 -8.24 -49.01
N PRO A 17 4.63 -9.56 -49.30
CA PRO A 17 4.13 -10.55 -48.34
C PRO A 17 4.80 -10.48 -46.96
N GLN A 18 6.06 -10.05 -46.85
CA GLN A 18 6.77 -9.80 -45.59
C GLN A 18 6.13 -8.68 -44.74
N THR A 19 5.27 -7.84 -45.32
CA THR A 19 4.47 -6.87 -44.57
C THR A 19 3.59 -7.57 -43.53
N ILE A 20 3.14 -8.81 -43.80
CA ILE A 20 2.39 -9.66 -42.87
C ILE A 20 3.26 -10.05 -41.66
N GLU A 21 4.57 -10.28 -41.86
CA GLU A 21 5.51 -10.60 -40.79
C GLU A 21 5.63 -9.44 -39.79
N HIS A 22 5.77 -8.21 -40.31
CA HIS A 22 5.95 -7.02 -39.49
C HIS A 22 4.65 -6.58 -38.81
N LEU A 23 3.50 -6.66 -39.49
CA LEU A 23 2.21 -6.19 -38.96
C LEU A 23 1.47 -7.23 -38.11
N GLY A 24 1.83 -8.51 -38.19
CA GLY A 24 1.12 -9.60 -37.50
C GLY A 24 2.02 -10.43 -36.59
N VAL A 25 3.16 -10.90 -37.07
CA VAL A 25 4.00 -11.88 -36.36
C VAL A 25 4.84 -11.23 -35.26
N LYS A 26 5.52 -10.13 -35.58
CA LYS A 26 6.43 -9.46 -34.62
C LYS A 26 5.70 -8.69 -33.51
N MET A 27 4.46 -8.27 -33.77
CA MET A 27 3.64 -7.52 -32.79
C MET A 27 3.15 -8.40 -31.63
N TYR A 28 3.06 -9.72 -31.82
CA TYR A 28 2.51 -10.66 -30.84
C TYR A 28 3.51 -11.77 -30.47
N SER A 29 4.76 -11.37 -30.20
CA SER A 29 5.83 -12.31 -29.82
C SER A 29 5.65 -12.97 -28.44
N GLN A 30 4.75 -12.44 -27.61
CA GLN A 30 4.46 -12.96 -26.28
C GLN A 30 3.26 -13.92 -26.32
N LEU A 31 3.48 -15.14 -25.84
CA LEU A 31 2.50 -16.22 -25.81
C LEU A 31 1.11 -15.83 -25.24
N PRO A 32 1.01 -15.13 -24.09
CA PRO A 32 -0.30 -14.73 -23.55
C PRO A 32 -1.10 -13.84 -24.50
N ASN A 33 -0.46 -12.93 -25.22
CA ASN A 33 -1.16 -11.97 -26.09
C ASN A 33 -1.76 -12.67 -27.33
N ALA A 34 -1.05 -13.61 -27.92
CA ALA A 34 -1.57 -14.33 -29.08
C ALA A 34 -2.64 -15.38 -28.71
N ILE A 35 -2.55 -16.02 -27.53
CA ILE A 35 -3.67 -16.82 -26.98
C ILE A 35 -4.87 -15.92 -26.65
N ALA A 36 -4.63 -14.70 -26.16
CA ALA A 36 -5.71 -13.75 -25.90
C ALA A 36 -6.51 -13.42 -27.17
N GLU A 37 -5.88 -13.30 -28.34
CA GLU A 37 -6.63 -13.14 -29.60
C GLU A 37 -7.57 -14.32 -29.88
N LEU A 38 -7.15 -15.56 -29.58
CA LEU A 38 -7.99 -16.76 -29.75
C LEU A 38 -9.16 -16.81 -28.76
N ILE A 39 -8.90 -16.47 -27.50
CA ILE A 39 -9.94 -16.38 -26.46
C ILE A 39 -10.97 -15.30 -26.82
N ALA A 40 -10.51 -14.14 -27.29
CA ALA A 40 -11.38 -13.06 -27.72
C ALA A 40 -12.24 -13.47 -28.93
N ASN A 41 -11.70 -14.23 -29.89
CA ASN A 41 -12.49 -14.77 -31.00
C ASN A 41 -13.54 -15.79 -30.51
N SER A 42 -13.20 -16.61 -29.52
CA SER A 42 -14.13 -17.55 -28.87
C SER A 42 -15.27 -16.80 -28.18
N TYR A 43 -14.93 -15.68 -27.52
CA TYR A 43 -15.91 -14.79 -26.91
C TYR A 43 -16.82 -14.14 -27.97
N ASP A 44 -16.24 -13.56 -29.02
CA ASP A 44 -16.96 -12.94 -30.13
C ASP A 44 -17.83 -13.95 -30.92
N ALA A 45 -17.51 -15.25 -30.84
CA ALA A 45 -18.28 -16.36 -31.40
C ALA A 45 -19.40 -16.87 -30.48
N GLU A 46 -19.67 -16.15 -29.38
CA GLU A 46 -20.73 -16.48 -28.41
C GLU A 46 -20.55 -17.85 -27.74
N SER A 47 -19.31 -18.33 -27.64
CA SER A 47 -19.05 -19.57 -26.91
C SER A 47 -19.37 -19.39 -25.42
N PRO A 48 -19.99 -20.39 -24.76
CA PRO A 48 -20.14 -20.39 -23.30
C PRO A 48 -18.83 -20.75 -22.58
N GLU A 49 -17.92 -21.44 -23.25
CA GLU A 49 -16.63 -21.85 -22.68
C GLU A 49 -15.51 -21.88 -23.71
N VAL A 50 -14.27 -21.74 -23.26
CA VAL A 50 -13.06 -21.92 -24.06
C VAL A 50 -12.04 -22.73 -23.28
N HIS A 51 -11.47 -23.75 -23.93
CA HIS A 51 -10.43 -24.58 -23.34
C HIS A 51 -9.10 -24.33 -24.05
N ILE A 52 -8.09 -23.92 -23.27
CA ILE A 52 -6.70 -23.82 -23.71
C ILE A 52 -6.01 -25.13 -23.30
N ILE A 53 -5.64 -25.93 -24.28
CA ILE A 53 -4.98 -27.22 -24.08
C ILE A 53 -3.52 -27.07 -24.48
N LEU A 54 -2.64 -27.20 -23.50
CA LEU A 54 -1.20 -27.22 -23.68
C LEU A 54 -0.71 -28.66 -23.70
N THR A 55 -0.07 -29.07 -24.79
CA THR A 55 0.63 -30.34 -24.89
C THR A 55 2.11 -30.07 -24.96
N ASP A 56 2.88 -30.65 -24.06
CA ASP A 56 4.33 -30.51 -23.96
C ASP A 56 4.91 -31.80 -23.39
N ASN A 57 5.18 -32.74 -24.29
CA ASN A 57 5.78 -34.04 -23.99
C ASN A 57 6.88 -34.36 -25.01
N GLU A 58 7.61 -35.47 -24.83
CA GLU A 58 8.75 -35.82 -25.69
C GLU A 58 8.40 -35.99 -27.19
N LYS A 59 7.13 -36.24 -27.51
CA LYS A 59 6.66 -36.53 -28.88
C LYS A 59 5.97 -35.34 -29.54
N GLU A 60 5.33 -34.49 -28.75
CA GLU A 60 4.45 -33.45 -29.24
C GLU A 60 4.55 -32.19 -28.38
N LYS A 61 4.60 -31.04 -29.05
CA LYS A 61 4.44 -29.74 -28.43
C LYS A 61 3.45 -28.90 -29.22
N SER A 62 2.29 -28.63 -28.63
CA SER A 62 1.18 -27.96 -29.30
C SER A 62 0.36 -27.13 -28.32
N ILE A 63 -0.37 -26.15 -28.87
CA ILE A 63 -1.35 -25.35 -28.13
C ILE A 63 -2.66 -25.45 -28.90
N ALA A 64 -3.71 -25.97 -28.30
CA ALA A 64 -5.05 -25.93 -28.87
C ALA A 64 -5.95 -24.96 -28.10
N VAL A 65 -6.75 -24.19 -28.82
CA VAL A 65 -7.84 -23.39 -28.25
C VAL A 65 -9.14 -23.93 -28.84
N VAL A 66 -10.02 -24.39 -27.96
CA VAL A 66 -11.28 -25.06 -28.31
C VAL A 66 -12.45 -24.27 -27.75
N ASP A 67 -13.34 -23.83 -28.64
CA ASP A 67 -14.59 -23.16 -28.27
C ASP A 67 -15.80 -23.95 -28.76
N LYS A 68 -16.95 -23.72 -28.10
CA LYS A 68 -18.28 -24.23 -28.47
C LYS A 68 -19.17 -23.10 -29.00
N GLY A 69 -18.58 -22.10 -29.65
CA GLY A 69 -19.31 -21.00 -30.25
C GLY A 69 -20.11 -21.41 -31.47
N VAL A 70 -20.57 -20.42 -32.23
CA VAL A 70 -21.41 -20.62 -33.43
C VAL A 70 -20.70 -21.30 -34.61
N GLY A 71 -19.35 -21.38 -34.58
CA GLY A 71 -18.54 -21.89 -35.67
C GLY A 71 -18.62 -21.06 -36.96
N MET A 72 -18.08 -21.59 -38.06
CA MET A 72 -18.07 -20.94 -39.37
C MET A 72 -18.48 -21.90 -40.48
N THR A 73 -19.28 -21.41 -41.42
CA THR A 73 -19.52 -22.07 -42.71
C THR A 73 -18.31 -21.88 -43.64
N PHE A 74 -18.25 -22.66 -44.72
CA PHE A 74 -17.20 -22.52 -45.74
C PHE A 74 -17.12 -21.11 -46.32
N ASP A 75 -18.26 -20.46 -46.55
CA ASP A 75 -18.32 -19.10 -47.08
C ASP A 75 -17.85 -18.07 -46.03
N GLU A 76 -18.28 -18.23 -44.77
CA GLU A 76 -17.79 -17.39 -43.66
C GLU A 76 -16.27 -17.51 -43.45
N ILE A 77 -15.67 -18.69 -43.70
CA ILE A 77 -14.21 -18.86 -43.65
C ILE A 77 -13.54 -17.99 -44.73
N ASN A 78 -14.04 -18.00 -45.96
CA ASN A 78 -13.46 -17.25 -47.07
C ASN A 78 -13.69 -15.74 -46.95
N ASP A 79 -14.93 -15.34 -46.69
CA ASP A 79 -15.34 -13.93 -46.69
C ASP A 79 -14.89 -13.18 -45.44
N ASN A 80 -14.74 -13.91 -44.32
CA ASN A 80 -14.48 -13.33 -43.01
C ASN A 80 -13.12 -13.74 -42.45
N PHE A 81 -12.89 -15.05 -42.22
CA PHE A 81 -11.70 -15.51 -41.50
C PHE A 81 -10.42 -15.29 -42.31
N LEU A 82 -10.36 -15.78 -43.55
CA LEU A 82 -9.17 -15.69 -44.41
C LEU A 82 -8.93 -14.27 -44.97
N ARG A 83 -9.91 -13.37 -44.88
CA ARG A 83 -9.78 -11.99 -45.35
C ARG A 83 -9.00 -11.12 -44.36
N ILE A 84 -7.75 -10.76 -44.70
CA ILE A 84 -6.90 -9.90 -43.87
C ILE A 84 -7.39 -8.44 -43.90
N GLY A 85 -7.37 -7.75 -42.74
CA GLY A 85 -7.70 -6.33 -42.65
C GLY A 85 -9.19 -5.97 -42.77
N ARG A 86 -10.10 -6.95 -42.67
CA ARG A 86 -11.54 -6.69 -42.63
C ARG A 86 -11.90 -5.90 -41.36
N LYS A 87 -12.54 -4.74 -41.54
CA LYS A 87 -13.15 -3.96 -40.45
C LYS A 87 -14.51 -4.55 -40.10
N ARG A 88 -14.54 -5.37 -39.04
CA ARG A 88 -15.74 -6.13 -38.64
C ARG A 88 -16.87 -5.21 -38.15
N ARG A 89 -16.54 -4.15 -37.39
CA ARG A 89 -17.53 -3.21 -36.83
C ARG A 89 -18.26 -2.39 -37.90
N ASP A 90 -17.59 -2.02 -38.99
CA ASP A 90 -18.17 -1.26 -40.09
C ASP A 90 -19.17 -2.09 -40.93
N SER A 91 -19.11 -3.43 -40.86
CA SER A 91 -19.94 -4.33 -41.65
C SER A 91 -21.05 -5.03 -40.86
N ASP A 92 -20.86 -5.27 -39.55
CA ASP A 92 -21.76 -6.09 -38.73
C ASP A 92 -22.36 -5.33 -37.51
N ASN A 93 -22.48 -4.00 -37.57
CA ASN A 93 -22.98 -3.12 -36.49
C ASN A 93 -22.26 -3.24 -35.13
N GLY A 94 -21.10 -3.90 -35.06
CA GLY A 94 -20.31 -4.04 -33.84
C GLY A 94 -20.83 -5.06 -32.82
N LEU A 95 -21.78 -5.93 -33.19
CA LEU A 95 -22.28 -7.02 -32.37
C LEU A 95 -21.87 -8.40 -32.91
N SER A 96 -21.92 -9.41 -32.06
CA SER A 96 -21.77 -10.82 -32.43
C SER A 96 -22.96 -11.30 -33.27
N GLN A 97 -22.86 -12.50 -33.87
CA GLN A 97 -23.80 -12.97 -34.90
C GLN A 97 -25.27 -12.98 -34.45
N ASN A 98 -25.54 -13.28 -33.16
CA ASN A 98 -26.89 -13.26 -32.60
C ASN A 98 -27.16 -12.04 -31.70
N GLY A 99 -26.27 -11.04 -31.71
CA GLY A 99 -26.44 -9.80 -30.97
C GLY A 99 -26.14 -9.89 -29.46
N LEU A 100 -25.65 -11.03 -28.97
CA LEU A 100 -25.46 -11.26 -27.53
C LEU A 100 -24.25 -10.53 -26.94
N ARG A 101 -23.22 -10.27 -27.74
CA ARG A 101 -21.94 -9.69 -27.30
C ARG A 101 -21.53 -8.53 -28.20
N LYS A 102 -20.95 -7.48 -27.63
CA LYS A 102 -20.17 -6.50 -28.40
C LYS A 102 -18.87 -7.16 -28.86
N VAL A 103 -18.57 -7.10 -30.16
CA VAL A 103 -17.34 -7.72 -30.69
C VAL A 103 -16.10 -6.95 -30.26
N THR A 104 -15.13 -7.66 -29.70
CA THR A 104 -13.86 -7.09 -29.23
C THR A 104 -12.86 -6.84 -30.37
N GLY A 105 -13.03 -7.51 -31.52
CA GLY A 105 -12.17 -7.35 -32.70
C GLY A 105 -12.52 -6.16 -33.60
N ARG A 106 -11.55 -5.26 -33.84
CA ARG A 106 -11.70 -4.06 -34.72
C ARG A 106 -10.90 -4.12 -36.03
N LYS A 107 -9.62 -4.55 -35.97
CA LYS A 107 -8.61 -4.39 -37.04
C LYS A 107 -8.48 -5.56 -38.03
N GLY A 108 -9.02 -6.73 -37.72
CA GLY A 108 -8.96 -7.91 -38.61
C GLY A 108 -7.57 -8.54 -38.80
N LEU A 109 -6.56 -8.11 -38.02
CA LEU A 109 -5.16 -8.60 -38.06
C LEU A 109 -4.85 -9.65 -36.98
N GLY A 110 -5.68 -9.79 -35.94
CA GLY A 110 -5.41 -10.67 -34.78
C GLY A 110 -5.17 -12.13 -35.13
N LYS A 111 -5.70 -12.63 -36.26
CA LYS A 111 -5.43 -13.98 -36.77
C LYS A 111 -3.97 -14.24 -37.18
N LEU A 112 -3.22 -13.18 -37.46
CA LEU A 112 -1.80 -13.30 -37.80
C LEU A 112 -0.93 -13.41 -36.54
N ALA A 113 -1.46 -13.03 -35.37
CA ALA A 113 -0.78 -13.18 -34.09
C ALA A 113 -0.41 -14.65 -33.79
N PHE A 114 -1.18 -15.59 -34.34
CA PHE A 114 -0.99 -17.03 -34.19
C PHE A 114 0.38 -17.48 -34.72
N PHE A 115 0.81 -16.90 -35.86
CA PHE A 115 2.13 -17.13 -36.44
C PHE A 115 3.28 -16.50 -35.63
N GLY A 116 2.95 -15.64 -34.65
CA GLY A 116 3.88 -15.20 -33.61
C GLY A 116 4.33 -16.33 -32.68
N ILE A 117 3.48 -17.35 -32.48
CA ILE A 117 3.75 -18.46 -31.55
C ILE A 117 4.20 -19.73 -32.27
N GLY A 118 3.60 -20.09 -33.41
CA GLY A 118 3.92 -21.33 -34.13
C GLY A 118 3.72 -21.19 -35.65
N ASP A 119 4.45 -21.98 -36.42
CA ASP A 119 4.49 -21.83 -37.88
C ASP A 119 3.35 -22.56 -38.60
N THR A 120 2.72 -23.54 -37.94
CA THR A 120 1.60 -24.32 -38.51
C THR A 120 0.35 -24.17 -37.65
N ILE A 121 -0.75 -23.76 -38.29
CA ILE A 121 -2.06 -23.56 -37.68
C ILE A 121 -3.05 -24.49 -38.34
N HIS A 122 -3.63 -25.38 -37.55
CA HIS A 122 -4.68 -26.28 -37.98
C HIS A 122 -6.01 -25.83 -37.40
N ILE A 123 -7.01 -25.62 -38.25
CA ILE A 123 -8.33 -25.12 -37.84
C ILE A 123 -9.40 -26.14 -38.21
N ILE A 124 -10.25 -26.48 -37.24
CA ILE A 124 -11.45 -27.29 -37.42
C ILE A 124 -12.63 -26.44 -36.96
N THR A 125 -13.65 -26.26 -37.79
CA THR A 125 -14.85 -25.52 -37.43
C THR A 125 -16.11 -26.24 -37.89
N LYS A 126 -17.14 -26.22 -37.05
CA LYS A 126 -18.39 -26.94 -37.25
C LYS A 126 -19.57 -25.99 -37.15
N LYS A 127 -20.43 -25.99 -38.18
CA LYS A 127 -21.65 -25.18 -38.23
C LYS A 127 -22.67 -25.78 -39.21
N ASN A 128 -23.94 -25.84 -38.81
CA ASN A 128 -25.03 -26.32 -39.66
C ASN A 128 -24.74 -27.66 -40.34
N SER A 129 -24.24 -28.65 -39.57
CA SER A 129 -23.83 -29.99 -40.07
C SER A 129 -22.64 -30.00 -41.03
N ASN A 130 -21.96 -28.87 -41.26
CA ASN A 130 -20.73 -28.82 -42.04
C ASN A 130 -19.52 -28.74 -41.10
N CYS A 131 -18.58 -29.65 -41.29
CA CYS A 131 -17.27 -29.62 -40.66
C CYS A 131 -16.24 -29.27 -41.74
N VAL A 132 -15.56 -28.14 -41.55
CA VAL A 132 -14.46 -27.71 -42.40
C VAL A 132 -13.18 -27.75 -41.59
N GLU A 133 -12.18 -28.43 -42.13
CA GLU A 133 -10.85 -28.59 -41.56
C GLU A 133 -9.85 -28.03 -42.56
N PHE A 134 -8.95 -27.15 -42.13
CA PHE A 134 -7.92 -26.59 -43.01
C PHE A 134 -6.64 -26.24 -42.26
N THR A 135 -5.52 -26.28 -42.97
CA THR A 135 -4.20 -26.00 -42.39
C THR A 135 -3.55 -24.81 -43.09
N MET A 136 -3.11 -23.85 -42.29
CA MET A 136 -2.31 -22.71 -42.71
C MET A 136 -0.86 -22.89 -42.22
N ASN A 137 0.11 -22.57 -43.06
CA ASN A 137 1.52 -22.66 -42.71
C ASN A 137 2.25 -21.38 -43.11
N TRP A 138 3.03 -20.82 -42.18
CA TRP A 138 3.69 -19.53 -42.32
C TRP A 138 4.64 -19.48 -43.52
N ASP A 139 5.52 -20.48 -43.64
CA ASP A 139 6.51 -20.55 -44.71
C ASP A 139 5.85 -20.60 -46.08
N LYS A 140 4.71 -21.30 -46.20
CA LYS A 140 3.94 -21.34 -47.45
C LYS A 140 3.24 -20.02 -47.79
N ILE A 141 2.86 -19.23 -46.78
CA ILE A 141 2.23 -17.92 -46.98
C ILE A 141 3.27 -16.91 -47.50
N ILE A 142 4.43 -16.83 -46.85
CA ILE A 142 5.46 -15.82 -47.22
C ILE A 142 6.17 -16.13 -48.54
N HIS A 143 6.26 -17.40 -48.93
CA HIS A 143 6.85 -17.83 -50.21
C HIS A 143 5.79 -18.09 -51.30
N SER A 144 4.55 -17.64 -51.10
CA SER A 144 3.51 -17.76 -52.13
C SER A 144 3.85 -16.90 -53.34
N GLU A 145 4.07 -17.54 -54.49
CA GLU A 145 4.25 -16.86 -55.78
C GLU A 145 2.94 -16.29 -56.35
N ARG A 146 1.80 -16.66 -55.76
CA ARG A 146 0.47 -16.18 -56.12
C ARG A 146 0.05 -15.01 -55.24
N PRO A 147 -0.78 -14.08 -55.76
CA PRO A 147 -1.30 -12.96 -54.97
C PRO A 147 -2.18 -13.39 -53.79
N ASN A 148 -2.77 -14.60 -53.85
CA ASN A 148 -3.62 -15.16 -52.79
C ASN A 148 -3.05 -16.51 -52.32
N TYR A 149 -3.01 -16.71 -51.00
CA TYR A 149 -2.69 -17.99 -50.38
C TYR A 149 -3.94 -18.87 -50.28
N GLU A 150 -3.84 -20.13 -50.71
CA GLU A 150 -4.93 -21.11 -50.67
C GLU A 150 -4.57 -22.26 -49.70
N PRO A 151 -5.19 -22.35 -48.51
CA PRO A 151 -4.91 -23.44 -47.58
C PRO A 151 -5.49 -24.77 -48.09
N LEU A 152 -4.81 -25.87 -47.77
CA LEU A 152 -5.37 -27.21 -47.96
C LEU A 152 -6.52 -27.41 -46.99
N TYR A 153 -7.66 -27.91 -47.47
CA TYR A 153 -8.86 -28.11 -46.66
C TYR A 153 -9.54 -29.46 -46.95
N SER A 154 -10.33 -29.92 -45.97
CA SER A 154 -11.28 -31.02 -46.07
C SER A 154 -12.65 -30.54 -45.62
N LYS A 155 -13.71 -30.97 -46.32
CA LYS A 155 -15.10 -30.69 -45.96
C LYS A 155 -15.86 -32.00 -45.80
N LYS A 156 -16.50 -32.17 -44.65
CA LYS A 156 -17.29 -33.36 -44.30
C LYS A 156 -18.60 -32.94 -43.63
N THR A 157 -19.57 -33.85 -43.61
CA THR A 157 -20.77 -33.68 -42.79
C THR A 157 -20.45 -34.10 -41.35
N CYS A 158 -20.83 -33.28 -40.38
CA CYS A 158 -20.77 -33.60 -38.95
C CYS A 158 -22.16 -33.60 -38.34
N ASP A 159 -22.25 -34.00 -37.07
CA ASP A 159 -23.49 -33.95 -36.32
C ASP A 159 -24.03 -32.49 -36.30
N PRO A 160 -25.33 -32.26 -36.62
CA PRO A 160 -25.94 -30.95 -36.53
C PRO A 160 -25.86 -30.29 -35.14
N GLN A 161 -25.73 -31.08 -34.06
CA GLN A 161 -25.58 -30.57 -32.70
C GLN A 161 -24.14 -30.15 -32.37
N GLU A 162 -23.16 -30.56 -33.17
CA GLU A 162 -21.78 -30.12 -32.99
C GLU A 162 -21.57 -28.75 -33.62
N HIS A 163 -21.17 -27.78 -32.79
CA HIS A 163 -20.80 -26.44 -33.20
C HIS A 163 -19.55 -25.98 -32.45
N GLY A 164 -18.83 -25.03 -33.04
CA GLY A 164 -17.64 -24.42 -32.44
C GLY A 164 -16.42 -24.48 -33.33
N THR A 165 -15.29 -23.99 -32.80
CA THR A 165 -14.01 -23.96 -33.51
C THR A 165 -12.88 -24.49 -32.63
N THR A 166 -11.98 -25.24 -33.23
CA THR A 166 -10.73 -25.73 -32.65
C THR A 166 -9.59 -25.17 -33.48
N ILE A 167 -8.67 -24.46 -32.83
CA ILE A 167 -7.45 -23.94 -33.46
C ILE A 167 -6.26 -24.58 -32.76
N ILE A 168 -5.44 -25.33 -33.49
CA ILE A 168 -4.27 -26.04 -33.00
C ILE A 168 -3.02 -25.42 -33.61
N LEU A 169 -2.14 -24.92 -32.76
CA LEU A 169 -0.83 -24.38 -33.10
C LEU A 169 0.22 -25.47 -32.89
N THR A 170 1.01 -25.72 -33.93
CA THR A 170 2.14 -26.65 -33.95
C THR A 170 3.37 -25.94 -34.51
N ASP A 171 4.53 -26.62 -34.50
CA ASP A 171 5.81 -26.01 -34.89
C ASP A 171 6.09 -24.73 -34.09
N LEU A 172 5.98 -24.83 -32.75
CA LEU A 172 6.08 -23.68 -31.87
C LEU A 172 7.50 -23.12 -31.82
N LYS A 173 7.63 -21.80 -31.92
CA LYS A 173 8.92 -21.09 -31.83
C LYS A 173 9.56 -21.23 -30.44
N ARG A 174 8.74 -21.45 -29.40
CA ARG A 174 9.17 -21.60 -28.01
C ARG A 174 9.71 -23.01 -27.74
N LYS A 175 10.97 -23.08 -27.31
CA LYS A 175 11.61 -24.34 -26.85
C LYS A 175 11.39 -24.67 -25.38
N THR A 176 11.30 -23.67 -24.51
CA THR A 176 11.09 -23.86 -23.06
C THR A 176 9.73 -24.44 -22.73
N SER A 177 9.65 -25.21 -21.65
CA SER A 177 8.39 -25.84 -21.24
C SER A 177 7.30 -24.82 -20.90
N PHE A 178 6.04 -25.24 -20.97
CA PHE A 178 4.93 -24.41 -20.53
C PHE A 178 4.82 -24.34 -19.01
N ASP A 179 4.38 -23.17 -18.54
CA ASP A 179 3.92 -22.95 -17.18
C ASP A 179 2.46 -22.52 -17.25
N ALA A 180 1.56 -23.48 -17.03
CA ALA A 180 0.12 -23.25 -17.17
C ALA A 180 -0.42 -22.27 -16.12
N GLU A 181 0.14 -22.26 -14.91
CA GLU A 181 -0.30 -21.36 -13.85
C GLU A 181 0.17 -19.93 -14.12
N ALA A 182 1.41 -19.74 -14.54
CA ALA A 182 1.90 -18.41 -14.96
C ALA A 182 1.12 -17.88 -16.16
N LEU A 183 0.81 -18.73 -17.15
CA LEU A 183 0.02 -18.34 -18.31
C LEU A 183 -1.43 -18.01 -17.93
N ALA A 184 -2.06 -18.79 -17.04
CA ALA A 184 -3.39 -18.48 -16.50
C ALA A 184 -3.41 -17.11 -15.81
N ASN A 185 -2.41 -16.84 -14.95
CA ASN A 185 -2.27 -15.55 -14.26
C ASN A 185 -2.06 -14.39 -15.25
N SER A 186 -1.29 -14.58 -16.33
CA SER A 186 -1.12 -13.58 -17.38
C SER A 186 -2.42 -13.33 -18.14
N LEU A 187 -3.14 -14.38 -18.55
CA LEU A 187 -4.41 -14.27 -19.28
C LEU A 187 -5.50 -13.61 -18.44
N ALA A 188 -5.57 -13.91 -17.14
CA ALA A 188 -6.49 -13.26 -16.21
C ALA A 188 -6.31 -11.74 -16.14
N ARG A 189 -5.10 -11.21 -16.43
CA ARG A 189 -4.81 -9.76 -16.50
C ARG A 189 -5.12 -9.13 -17.85
N LEU A 190 -5.45 -9.90 -18.87
CA LEU A 190 -5.81 -9.38 -20.18
C LEU A 190 -7.33 -9.23 -20.35
N PHE A 191 -8.12 -9.90 -19.51
CA PHE A 191 -9.59 -9.97 -19.65
C PHE A 191 -10.33 -9.84 -18.33
N ASP A 192 -11.44 -9.09 -18.36
CA ASP A 192 -12.40 -8.85 -17.27
C ASP A 192 -13.83 -9.36 -17.54
N PHE A 193 -14.04 -10.13 -18.61
CA PHE A 193 -15.35 -10.70 -18.95
C PHE A 193 -15.50 -12.21 -18.63
N PHE A 194 -14.55 -12.82 -17.92
CA PHE A 194 -14.72 -14.21 -17.46
C PHE A 194 -15.76 -14.25 -16.33
N ASP A 195 -16.89 -14.89 -16.60
CA ASP A 195 -18.03 -15.04 -15.70
C ASP A 195 -18.81 -16.33 -16.03
N ASP A 196 -19.99 -16.50 -15.42
CA ASP A 196 -20.84 -17.68 -15.66
C ASP A 196 -21.33 -17.82 -17.11
N SER A 197 -21.27 -16.74 -17.91
CA SER A 197 -21.64 -16.73 -19.33
C SER A 197 -20.47 -17.03 -20.26
N PHE A 198 -19.23 -16.86 -19.80
CA PHE A 198 -18.02 -17.22 -20.54
C PHE A 198 -16.90 -17.72 -19.64
N VAL A 199 -16.72 -19.03 -19.66
CA VAL A 199 -15.72 -19.75 -18.88
C VAL A 199 -14.45 -19.98 -19.68
N ALA A 200 -13.27 -19.79 -19.08
CA ALA A 200 -12.00 -20.17 -19.68
C ALA A 200 -11.18 -21.09 -18.77
N ASP A 201 -10.73 -22.21 -19.31
CA ASP A 201 -9.93 -23.20 -18.58
C ASP A 201 -8.62 -23.49 -19.33
N ILE A 202 -7.51 -23.62 -18.60
CA ILE A 202 -6.23 -24.06 -19.16
C ILE A 202 -5.80 -25.41 -18.59
N THR A 203 -5.33 -26.30 -19.45
CA THR A 203 -4.84 -27.64 -19.09
C THR A 203 -3.43 -27.85 -19.64
N LEU A 204 -2.60 -28.59 -18.91
CA LEU A 204 -1.27 -29.01 -19.36
C LEU A 204 -1.17 -30.52 -19.32
N ASN A 205 -0.89 -31.14 -20.47
CA ASN A 205 -0.72 -32.59 -20.63
C ASN A 205 -1.89 -33.42 -20.06
N GLY A 206 -3.12 -32.92 -20.20
CA GLY A 206 -4.33 -33.58 -19.66
C GLY A 206 -4.43 -33.56 -18.13
N GLY A 207 -3.63 -32.74 -17.45
CA GLY A 207 -3.72 -32.52 -16.00
C GLY A 207 -4.99 -31.78 -15.58
N VAL A 208 -5.05 -31.42 -14.29
CA VAL A 208 -6.21 -30.71 -13.71
C VAL A 208 -6.39 -29.35 -14.39
N PRO A 209 -7.60 -29.01 -14.89
CA PRO A 209 -7.88 -27.69 -15.45
C PRO A 209 -7.70 -26.57 -14.43
N ILE A 210 -7.05 -25.50 -14.85
CA ILE A 210 -6.93 -24.25 -14.10
C ILE A 210 -7.95 -23.27 -14.67
N ARG A 211 -8.96 -22.92 -13.87
CA ARG A 211 -9.95 -21.89 -14.20
C ARG A 211 -9.29 -20.52 -14.26
N ILE A 212 -9.48 -19.81 -15.36
CA ILE A 212 -9.04 -18.42 -15.52
C ILE A 212 -10.17 -17.51 -15.05
N ASP A 213 -9.95 -16.80 -13.95
CA ASP A 213 -10.93 -15.85 -13.40
C ASP A 213 -10.24 -14.60 -12.83
N LYS A 214 -11.04 -13.62 -12.40
CA LYS A 214 -10.55 -12.34 -11.86
C LYS A 214 -9.70 -12.50 -10.59
N SER A 215 -9.92 -13.55 -9.80
CA SER A 215 -9.18 -13.78 -8.55
C SER A 215 -7.69 -14.07 -8.82
N LEU A 216 -7.37 -14.67 -9.97
CA LEU A 216 -5.98 -14.94 -10.37
C LEU A 216 -5.14 -13.68 -10.55
N ARG A 217 -5.75 -12.53 -10.89
CA ARG A 217 -5.02 -11.26 -11.06
C ARG A 217 -4.25 -10.85 -9.81
N TYR A 218 -4.90 -11.04 -8.67
CA TYR A 218 -4.43 -10.61 -7.35
C TYR A 218 -4.09 -11.81 -6.46
N LYS A 219 -4.00 -13.01 -7.02
CA LYS A 219 -3.54 -14.21 -6.30
C LYS A 219 -2.16 -13.92 -5.71
N ASN A 220 -2.04 -14.09 -4.39
CA ASN A 220 -0.85 -13.77 -3.58
C ASN A 220 -0.60 -12.27 -3.31
N ILE A 221 -1.60 -11.40 -3.47
CA ILE A 221 -1.52 -10.00 -3.06
C ILE A 221 -2.36 -9.81 -1.80
N GLU A 222 -1.69 -9.50 -0.68
CA GLU A 222 -2.35 -9.12 0.56
C GLU A 222 -2.70 -7.63 0.54
N THR A 223 -3.99 -7.35 0.38
CA THR A 223 -4.52 -5.98 0.36
C THR A 223 -4.48 -5.36 1.75
N GLN A 224 -3.79 -4.23 1.87
CA GLN A 224 -3.83 -3.39 3.07
C GLN A 224 -4.97 -2.37 2.99
N PHE A 225 -5.13 -1.71 1.84
CA PHE A 225 -6.19 -0.73 1.59
C PHE A 225 -6.77 -0.92 0.19
N MET A 226 -8.06 -0.63 0.04
CA MET A 226 -8.79 -0.73 -1.21
C MET A 226 -9.63 0.52 -1.44
N TRP A 227 -9.69 0.98 -2.68
CA TRP A 227 -10.54 2.08 -3.12
C TRP A 227 -11.41 1.61 -4.28
N LYS A 228 -12.72 1.80 -4.14
CA LYS A 228 -13.69 1.55 -5.21
C LYS A 228 -13.97 2.85 -5.95
N ILE A 229 -13.81 2.84 -7.25
CA ILE A 229 -14.04 3.98 -8.13
C ILE A 229 -15.40 3.77 -8.81
N PRO A 230 -16.28 4.77 -8.87
CA PRO A 230 -16.11 6.16 -8.42
C PRO A 230 -16.39 6.43 -6.92
N THR A 231 -16.76 5.42 -6.12
CA THR A 231 -17.38 5.59 -4.79
C THR A 231 -16.53 6.34 -3.74
N VAL A 232 -15.19 6.30 -3.82
CA VAL A 232 -14.31 6.90 -2.80
C VAL A 232 -13.93 8.37 -3.09
N ILE A 233 -14.46 8.96 -4.17
CA ILE A 233 -14.13 10.33 -4.58
C ILE A 233 -15.32 11.26 -4.25
N ASP A 234 -15.13 12.25 -3.38
CA ASP A 234 -16.13 13.30 -3.13
C ASP A 234 -15.79 14.58 -3.93
N ASP A 235 -16.84 15.23 -4.47
CA ASP A 235 -16.91 16.42 -5.34
C ASP A 235 -16.07 16.47 -6.65
N SER A 236 -14.98 15.71 -6.77
CA SER A 236 -14.13 15.65 -8.00
C SER A 236 -14.56 14.56 -9.00
N ASN A 237 -15.77 14.03 -8.82
CA ASN A 237 -16.24 12.78 -9.40
C ASN A 237 -17.00 12.93 -10.73
N HIS A 238 -17.16 14.17 -11.22
CA HIS A 238 -18.02 14.41 -12.38
C HIS A 238 -17.56 13.60 -13.61
N TYR A 239 -16.27 13.62 -13.92
CA TYR A 239 -15.75 12.93 -15.09
C TYR A 239 -15.91 11.40 -15.02
N MET A 240 -15.58 10.78 -13.87
CA MET A 240 -15.67 9.33 -13.71
C MET A 240 -17.12 8.86 -13.78
N HIS A 241 -18.06 9.58 -13.17
CA HIS A 241 -19.48 9.29 -13.29
C HIS A 241 -20.03 9.52 -14.70
N GLU A 242 -19.69 10.65 -15.32
CA GLU A 242 -20.15 11.03 -16.67
C GLU A 242 -19.71 10.01 -17.71
N LYS A 243 -18.45 9.56 -17.65
CA LYS A 243 -17.88 8.56 -18.55
C LYS A 243 -18.11 7.11 -18.10
N GLN A 244 -18.88 6.91 -17.02
CA GLN A 244 -19.18 5.59 -16.43
C GLN A 244 -17.94 4.74 -16.12
N ILE A 245 -16.87 5.40 -15.66
CA ILE A 245 -15.61 4.75 -15.29
C ILE A 245 -15.76 4.14 -13.90
N PHE A 246 -15.44 2.85 -13.77
CA PHE A 246 -15.48 2.13 -12.50
C PHE A 246 -14.31 1.17 -12.35
N GLY A 247 -13.97 0.79 -11.13
CA GLY A 247 -12.92 -0.20 -10.88
C GLY A 247 -12.38 -0.12 -9.46
N GLU A 248 -11.21 -0.72 -9.24
CA GLU A 248 -10.64 -0.88 -7.91
C GLU A 248 -9.14 -0.65 -7.89
N PHE A 249 -8.70 0.16 -6.93
CA PHE A 249 -7.28 0.34 -6.61
C PHE A 249 -6.97 -0.38 -5.30
N LEU A 250 -5.80 -1.00 -5.22
CA LEU A 250 -5.35 -1.77 -4.07
C LEU A 250 -3.94 -1.34 -3.69
N ALA A 251 -3.73 -1.06 -2.41
CA ALA A 251 -2.41 -0.87 -1.83
C ALA A 251 -2.08 -2.02 -0.89
N THR A 252 -0.81 -2.43 -0.89
CA THR A 252 -0.27 -3.55 -0.11
C THR A 252 0.54 -3.08 1.10
N GLU A 253 0.81 -3.97 2.05
CA GLU A 253 1.70 -3.67 3.18
C GLU A 253 3.18 -3.65 2.75
N LYS A 254 3.57 -4.51 1.81
CA LYS A 254 4.94 -4.63 1.27
C LYS A 254 4.99 -4.24 -0.20
N PRO A 255 6.11 -3.70 -0.72
CA PRO A 255 6.22 -3.32 -2.12
C PRO A 255 5.90 -4.47 -3.07
N LEU A 256 5.11 -4.17 -4.11
CA LEU A 256 4.80 -5.10 -5.18
C LEU A 256 6.01 -5.34 -6.08
N LYS A 257 6.06 -6.49 -6.76
CA LYS A 257 7.04 -6.74 -7.84
C LYS A 257 6.77 -5.78 -9.01
N PRO A 258 7.79 -5.31 -9.77
CA PRO A 258 7.63 -4.32 -10.84
C PRO A 258 6.48 -4.59 -11.82
N GLY A 259 6.32 -5.83 -12.29
CA GLY A 259 5.24 -6.20 -13.23
C GLY A 259 3.83 -6.37 -12.62
N LEU A 260 3.64 -6.01 -11.36
CA LEU A 260 2.34 -6.00 -10.66
C LEU A 260 1.91 -4.58 -10.27
N ARG A 261 2.77 -3.58 -10.50
CA ARG A 261 2.53 -2.18 -10.14
C ARG A 261 1.76 -1.48 -11.23
N GLY A 262 0.93 -0.50 -10.86
CA GLY A 262 0.21 0.32 -11.81
C GLY A 262 -1.25 -0.06 -11.97
N ILE A 263 -1.96 0.76 -12.74
CA ILE A 263 -3.39 0.63 -12.97
C ILE A 263 -3.61 0.17 -14.40
N THR A 264 -4.29 -0.96 -14.57
CA THR A 264 -4.62 -1.51 -15.89
C THR A 264 -5.95 -0.94 -16.37
N LEU A 265 -6.06 -0.56 -17.65
CA LEU A 265 -7.32 -0.09 -18.23
C LEU A 265 -7.95 -1.18 -19.08
N TYR A 266 -9.25 -1.39 -18.91
CA TYR A 266 -10.07 -2.33 -19.67
C TYR A 266 -11.20 -1.58 -20.39
N ALA A 267 -11.59 -2.06 -21.56
CA ALA A 267 -12.81 -1.67 -22.24
C ALA A 267 -13.53 -2.93 -22.72
N HIS A 268 -14.82 -3.01 -22.44
CA HIS A 268 -15.71 -4.16 -22.68
C HIS A 268 -15.09 -5.49 -22.24
N GLY A 269 -14.46 -5.46 -21.06
CA GLY A 269 -13.82 -6.62 -20.47
C GLY A 269 -12.50 -7.05 -21.12
N ARG A 270 -11.87 -6.22 -21.96
CA ARG A 270 -10.56 -6.50 -22.56
C ARG A 270 -9.56 -5.40 -22.25
N MET A 271 -8.32 -5.76 -21.95
CA MET A 271 -7.26 -4.79 -21.70
C MET A 271 -7.04 -3.88 -22.92
N VAL A 272 -6.95 -2.58 -22.66
CA VAL A 272 -6.66 -1.55 -23.65
C VAL A 272 -5.41 -0.73 -23.31
N ASN A 273 -4.99 -0.75 -22.04
CA ASN A 273 -3.74 -0.16 -21.58
C ASN A 273 -3.13 -1.05 -20.50
N ALA A 274 -1.86 -1.39 -20.67
CA ALA A 274 -1.10 -2.11 -19.66
C ALA A 274 -0.98 -1.28 -18.37
N SER A 275 -0.59 -1.94 -17.28
CA SER A 275 -0.47 -1.29 -15.97
C SER A 275 0.59 -0.17 -15.99
N GLU A 276 0.17 1.06 -15.72
CA GLU A 276 1.06 2.22 -15.60
C GLU A 276 0.52 3.25 -14.59
N PHE A 277 1.21 4.40 -14.48
CA PHE A 277 0.79 5.55 -13.66
C PHE A 277 0.52 6.81 -14.50
N PHE A 278 0.26 6.64 -15.80
CA PHE A 278 -0.26 7.68 -16.69
C PHE A 278 0.59 8.96 -16.75
N GLY A 279 1.90 8.83 -16.54
CA GLY A 279 2.87 9.93 -16.54
C GLY A 279 2.99 10.73 -15.23
N VAL A 280 2.46 10.24 -14.11
CA VAL A 280 2.81 10.79 -12.79
C VAL A 280 4.26 10.41 -12.47
N GLY A 281 5.02 11.34 -11.87
CA GLY A 281 6.39 11.07 -11.44
C GLY A 281 6.44 9.98 -10.37
N GLU A 282 7.04 8.84 -10.69
CA GLU A 282 7.14 7.67 -9.80
C GLU A 282 8.18 7.82 -8.67
N SER A 283 8.56 9.06 -8.32
CA SER A 283 9.50 9.32 -7.22
C SER A 283 8.89 9.02 -5.85
N SER A 284 7.56 8.99 -5.75
CA SER A 284 6.87 8.62 -4.52
C SER A 284 6.89 7.12 -4.31
N HIS A 285 7.25 6.69 -3.09
CA HIS A 285 7.22 5.29 -2.69
C HIS A 285 5.82 4.66 -2.82
N PHE A 286 4.74 5.46 -2.74
CA PHE A 286 3.36 5.01 -2.89
C PHE A 286 3.15 4.10 -4.11
N TYR A 287 3.74 4.47 -5.26
CA TYR A 287 3.60 3.74 -6.52
C TYR A 287 4.21 2.33 -6.47
N SER A 288 5.13 2.06 -5.55
CA SER A 288 5.66 0.71 -5.34
C SER A 288 4.68 -0.24 -4.65
N TYR A 289 3.62 0.28 -4.01
CA TYR A 289 2.63 -0.51 -3.26
C TYR A 289 1.28 -0.63 -3.97
N LEU A 290 1.08 0.15 -5.04
CA LEU A 290 -0.21 0.32 -5.71
C LEU A 290 -0.35 -0.59 -6.93
N THR A 291 -1.51 -1.27 -7.01
CA THR A 291 -2.00 -1.96 -8.20
C THR A 291 -3.49 -1.72 -8.35
N GLY A 292 -4.06 -1.97 -9.52
CA GLY A 292 -5.50 -1.86 -9.70
C GLY A 292 -5.93 -1.95 -11.15
N TRP A 293 -7.21 -1.68 -11.35
CA TRP A 293 -7.82 -1.68 -12.66
C TRP A 293 -8.97 -0.68 -12.75
N LEU A 294 -9.23 -0.21 -13.96
CA LEU A 294 -10.43 0.56 -14.31
C LEU A 294 -11.03 0.03 -15.60
N ASN A 295 -12.36 0.02 -15.63
CA ASN A 295 -13.13 -0.08 -16.84
C ASN A 295 -13.37 1.34 -17.39
N VAL A 296 -13.06 1.53 -18.68
CA VAL A 296 -13.15 2.77 -19.44
C VAL A 296 -13.83 2.53 -20.79
N ASP A 297 -14.96 1.82 -20.81
CA ASP A 297 -15.68 1.38 -22.01
C ASP A 297 -15.78 2.42 -23.14
N PHE A 298 -16.02 3.70 -22.80
CA PHE A 298 -16.15 4.81 -23.76
C PHE A 298 -14.96 4.98 -24.73
N VAL A 299 -13.75 4.50 -24.37
CA VAL A 299 -12.55 4.61 -25.23
C VAL A 299 -12.65 3.70 -26.47
N ASP A 300 -13.37 2.58 -26.38
CA ASP A 300 -13.56 1.65 -27.49
C ASP A 300 -14.81 2.00 -28.35
N GLU A 301 -15.60 2.96 -27.90
CA GLU A 301 -16.81 3.47 -28.57
C GLU A 301 -16.54 4.64 -29.52
N GLN A 302 -15.28 5.10 -29.60
CA GLN A 302 -14.88 6.20 -30.48
C GLN A 302 -14.80 5.79 -31.96
N GLU A 303 -15.18 6.69 -32.86
CA GLU A 303 -15.07 6.48 -34.31
C GLU A 303 -13.61 6.29 -34.75
N GLU A 304 -12.69 7.04 -34.16
CA GLU A 304 -11.25 6.87 -34.35
C GLU A 304 -10.72 5.71 -33.50
N ASP A 305 -9.77 4.96 -34.05
CA ASP A 305 -9.16 3.82 -33.36
C ASP A 305 -7.99 4.28 -32.50
N ILE A 306 -8.29 4.53 -31.23
CA ILE A 306 -7.35 5.10 -30.26
C ILE A 306 -6.57 4.05 -29.47
N ILE A 307 -6.84 2.76 -29.69
CA ILE A 307 -6.18 1.65 -29.01
C ILE A 307 -5.05 1.13 -29.91
N SER A 308 -3.87 0.92 -29.35
CA SER A 308 -2.73 0.35 -30.07
C SER A 308 -3.08 -1.03 -30.66
N THR A 309 -2.39 -1.43 -31.73
CA THR A 309 -2.69 -2.72 -32.40
C THR A 309 -2.37 -3.93 -31.52
N ASP A 310 -1.41 -3.81 -30.59
CA ASP A 310 -1.10 -4.82 -29.57
C ASP A 310 -1.95 -4.69 -28.29
N ARG A 311 -2.83 -3.68 -28.22
CA ARG A 311 -3.72 -3.35 -27.10
C ARG A 311 -3.02 -3.14 -25.76
N GLN A 312 -1.76 -2.71 -25.80
CA GLN A 312 -0.98 -2.39 -24.61
C GLN A 312 -1.01 -0.91 -24.25
N SER A 313 -1.43 -0.03 -25.15
CA SER A 313 -1.50 1.41 -24.88
C SER A 313 -2.64 2.11 -25.61
N LEU A 314 -3.10 3.22 -25.03
CA LEU A 314 -3.91 4.22 -25.71
C LEU A 314 -3.01 5.26 -26.41
N SER A 315 -3.49 5.80 -27.52
CA SER A 315 -2.86 6.93 -28.20
C SER A 315 -3.07 8.22 -27.40
N TRP A 316 -2.20 8.48 -26.41
CA TRP A 316 -2.36 9.55 -25.43
C TRP A 316 -2.34 10.99 -25.97
N ASP A 317 -2.00 11.20 -27.24
CA ASP A 317 -1.90 12.52 -27.88
C ASP A 317 -3.25 13.09 -28.36
N LEU A 318 -4.32 12.29 -28.32
CA LEU A 318 -5.66 12.74 -28.74
C LEU A 318 -6.36 13.50 -27.60
N PRO A 319 -7.26 14.47 -27.90
CA PRO A 319 -7.93 15.27 -26.88
C PRO A 319 -8.66 14.42 -25.82
N ILE A 320 -9.40 13.39 -26.24
CA ILE A 320 -10.19 12.53 -25.35
C ILE A 320 -9.31 11.69 -24.41
N THR A 321 -8.20 11.14 -24.91
CA THR A 321 -7.26 10.36 -24.12
C THR A 321 -6.41 11.25 -23.22
N SER A 322 -6.07 12.46 -23.66
CA SER A 322 -5.38 13.45 -22.82
C SER A 322 -6.25 13.86 -21.63
N GLU A 323 -7.54 14.12 -21.87
CA GLU A 323 -8.50 14.41 -20.81
C GLU A 323 -8.64 13.26 -19.82
N LEU A 324 -8.77 12.01 -20.31
CA LEU A 324 -8.76 10.81 -19.46
C LEU A 324 -7.48 10.75 -18.63
N ARG A 325 -6.32 10.94 -19.26
CA ARG A 325 -5.01 10.88 -18.61
C ARG A 325 -4.90 11.89 -17.47
N ASP A 326 -5.35 13.12 -17.67
CA ASP A 326 -5.27 14.16 -16.66
C ASP A 326 -6.21 13.90 -15.48
N ASN A 327 -7.41 13.37 -15.73
CA ASN A 327 -8.32 12.92 -14.68
C ASN A 327 -7.74 11.73 -13.89
N LEU A 328 -7.07 10.78 -14.56
CA LEU A 328 -6.39 9.65 -13.90
C LEU A 328 -5.22 10.11 -13.02
N LYS A 329 -4.45 11.12 -13.44
CA LYS A 329 -3.37 11.71 -12.61
C LYS A 329 -3.93 12.37 -11.35
N GLN A 330 -5.05 13.10 -11.47
CA GLN A 330 -5.73 13.72 -10.32
C GLN A 330 -6.24 12.66 -9.35
N LEU A 331 -6.84 11.58 -9.87
CA LEU A 331 -7.25 10.42 -9.09
C LEU A 331 -6.07 9.80 -8.33
N LEU A 332 -4.96 9.48 -9.02
CA LEU A 332 -3.77 8.91 -8.39
C LEU A 332 -3.22 9.82 -7.27
N SER A 333 -3.23 11.14 -7.48
CA SER A 333 -2.78 12.12 -6.48
C SER A 333 -3.71 12.18 -5.26
N PHE A 334 -5.01 11.95 -5.44
CA PHE A 334 -5.96 11.81 -4.33
C PHE A 334 -5.70 10.52 -3.54
N ILE A 335 -5.58 9.38 -4.23
CA ILE A 335 -5.35 8.08 -3.60
C ILE A 335 -4.01 8.06 -2.85
N GLU A 336 -2.97 8.70 -3.39
CA GLU A 336 -1.68 8.83 -2.71
C GLU A 336 -1.81 9.54 -1.36
N ARG A 337 -2.56 10.66 -1.32
CA ARG A 337 -2.79 11.43 -0.09
C ARG A 337 -3.55 10.60 0.94
N ASP A 338 -4.67 10.00 0.53
CA ASP A 338 -5.49 9.16 1.42
C ASP A 338 -4.71 7.94 1.93
N TRP A 339 -3.88 7.31 1.08
CA TRP A 339 -3.01 6.21 1.50
C TRP A 339 -2.01 6.62 2.58
N ARG A 340 -1.37 7.80 2.44
CA ARG A 340 -0.44 8.33 3.45
C ARG A 340 -1.13 8.55 4.78
N ASP A 341 -2.32 9.12 4.78
CA ASP A 341 -3.11 9.39 5.99
C ASP A 341 -3.58 8.11 6.68
N LYS A 342 -4.07 7.14 5.91
CA LYS A 342 -4.45 5.81 6.41
C LYS A 342 -3.27 5.06 7.00
N ARG A 343 -2.11 5.04 6.34
CA ARG A 343 -0.89 4.42 6.88
C ARG A 343 -0.39 5.09 8.15
N LYS A 344 -0.42 6.43 8.21
CA LYS A 344 -0.04 7.18 9.41
C LYS A 344 -0.90 6.78 10.60
N THR A 345 -2.21 6.65 10.39
CA THR A 345 -3.17 6.22 11.43
C THR A 345 -2.94 4.77 11.84
N ASP A 346 -2.80 3.85 10.88
CA ASP A 346 -2.55 2.42 11.15
C ASP A 346 -1.24 2.20 11.93
N ARG A 347 -0.17 2.91 11.53
CA ARG A 347 1.13 2.85 12.23
C ARG A 347 1.04 3.35 13.65
N LYS A 348 0.37 4.49 13.89
CA LYS A 348 0.15 5.01 15.26
C LYS A 348 -0.58 3.98 16.12
N ARG A 349 -1.68 3.39 15.61
CA ARG A 349 -2.41 2.34 16.31
C ARG A 349 -1.52 1.13 16.64
N LYS A 350 -0.81 0.57 15.66
CA LYS A 350 0.09 -0.58 15.83
C LYS A 350 1.18 -0.30 16.87
N ILE A 351 1.71 0.92 16.91
CA ILE A 351 2.68 1.34 17.92
C ILE A 351 2.03 1.36 19.30
N THR A 352 0.90 2.04 19.47
CA THR A 352 0.18 2.10 20.75
C THR A 352 -0.16 0.70 21.28
N GLU A 353 -0.63 -0.20 20.43
CA GLU A 353 -0.95 -1.59 20.80
C GLU A 353 0.29 -2.37 21.29
N LYS A 354 1.44 -2.20 20.62
CA LYS A 354 2.68 -2.90 20.98
C LYS A 354 3.39 -2.29 22.20
N THR A 355 3.48 -0.97 22.27
CA THR A 355 4.27 -0.27 23.30
C THR A 355 3.44 0.03 24.56
N LYS A 356 2.10 0.01 24.45
CA LYS A 356 1.16 0.54 25.45
C LYS A 356 1.31 2.04 25.72
N VAL A 357 2.02 2.76 24.84
CA VAL A 357 2.23 4.20 24.93
C VAL A 357 1.31 4.88 23.93
N ASP A 358 0.33 5.64 24.43
CA ASP A 358 -0.46 6.51 23.58
C ASP A 358 0.29 7.84 23.36
N VAL A 359 0.84 8.00 22.16
CA VAL A 359 1.59 9.19 21.77
C VAL A 359 0.72 10.47 21.87
N GLY A 360 -0.58 10.37 21.62
CA GLY A 360 -1.53 11.48 21.71
C GLY A 360 -1.75 11.95 23.15
N GLU A 361 -1.82 11.02 24.11
CA GLU A 361 -1.93 11.33 25.54
C GLU A 361 -0.57 11.68 26.17
N TRP A 362 0.53 11.20 25.61
CA TRP A 362 1.88 11.49 26.08
C TRP A 362 2.29 12.94 25.83
N TYR A 363 2.02 13.49 24.64
CA TYR A 363 2.46 14.85 24.27
C TYR A 363 1.99 15.97 25.20
N PRO A 364 0.72 16.02 25.67
CA PRO A 364 0.27 17.04 26.62
C PRO A 364 1.02 17.03 27.96
N THR A 365 1.62 15.90 28.35
CA THR A 365 2.33 15.77 29.64
C THR A 365 3.76 16.31 29.61
N LEU A 366 4.24 16.75 28.43
CA LEU A 366 5.59 17.24 28.21
C LEU A 366 5.62 18.77 28.13
N THR A 367 6.72 19.38 28.58
CA THR A 367 6.93 20.82 28.40
C THR A 367 7.11 21.18 26.92
N PRO A 368 6.78 22.41 26.49
CA PRO A 368 6.81 22.81 25.08
C PRO A 368 8.14 22.50 24.36
N ASP A 369 9.27 22.72 25.04
CA ASP A 369 10.61 22.52 24.47
C ASP A 369 10.91 21.04 24.23
N ILE A 370 10.55 20.18 25.18
CA ILE A 370 10.75 18.73 25.10
C ILE A 370 9.78 18.13 24.09
N LYS A 371 8.50 18.53 24.16
CA LYS A 371 7.45 18.09 23.25
C LYS A 371 7.86 18.29 21.80
N LYS A 372 8.38 19.45 21.44
CA LYS A 372 8.85 19.74 20.07
C LYS A 372 9.96 18.78 19.60
N GLY A 373 10.89 18.44 20.49
CA GLY A 373 11.96 17.47 20.22
C GLY A 373 11.43 16.04 20.04
N VAL A 374 10.56 15.60 20.95
CA VAL A 374 9.93 14.27 20.92
C VAL A 374 9.05 14.12 19.68
N GLU A 375 8.17 15.09 19.39
CA GLU A 375 7.33 15.10 18.19
C GLU A 375 8.16 14.96 16.91
N LYS A 376 9.28 15.66 16.82
CA LYS A 376 10.18 15.55 15.66
C LYS A 376 10.72 14.13 15.49
N ILE A 377 11.15 13.49 16.58
CA ILE A 377 11.68 12.12 16.55
C ILE A 377 10.56 11.14 16.20
N VAL A 378 9.43 11.21 16.90
CA VAL A 378 8.26 10.34 16.66
C VAL A 378 7.77 10.49 15.23
N ASN A 379 7.61 11.71 14.71
CA ASN A 379 7.18 11.91 13.32
C ASN A 379 8.21 11.35 12.32
N SER A 380 9.52 11.50 12.59
CA SER A 380 10.54 10.92 11.71
C SER A 380 10.52 9.38 11.69
N VAL A 381 10.24 8.75 12.83
CA VAL A 381 10.20 7.29 12.97
C VAL A 381 8.88 6.71 12.48
N VAL A 382 7.74 7.36 12.75
CA VAL A 382 6.41 6.83 12.43
C VAL A 382 5.95 7.23 11.03
N GLU A 383 6.20 8.47 10.62
CA GLU A 383 5.66 9.01 9.36
C GLU A 383 6.66 8.82 8.21
N ASN A 384 7.95 9.02 8.46
CA ASN A 384 8.96 9.10 7.41
C ASN A 384 9.96 7.94 7.34
N SER A 385 9.85 6.93 8.22
CA SER A 385 10.81 5.82 8.22
C SER A 385 10.31 4.61 7.42
N GLU A 386 11.26 3.97 6.73
CA GLU A 386 11.14 2.61 6.18
C GLU A 386 11.42 1.53 7.23
N LEU A 387 11.53 1.91 8.52
CA LEU A 387 11.81 0.95 9.57
C LEU A 387 10.66 -0.04 9.70
N GLU A 388 11.02 -1.29 9.92
CA GLU A 388 10.09 -2.34 10.25
C GLU A 388 9.33 -2.00 11.54
N SER A 389 8.07 -2.43 11.65
CA SER A 389 7.19 -2.07 12.78
C SER A 389 7.82 -2.38 14.14
N GLU A 390 8.62 -3.44 14.25
CA GLU A 390 9.32 -3.79 15.50
C GLU A 390 10.35 -2.74 15.91
N LYS A 391 11.22 -2.32 14.97
CA LYS A 391 12.22 -1.28 15.23
C LYS A 391 11.57 0.06 15.57
N GLN A 392 10.44 0.37 14.93
CA GLN A 392 9.67 1.57 15.28
C GLN A 392 9.20 1.50 16.74
N SER A 393 8.58 0.38 17.14
CA SER A 393 8.14 0.17 18.53
C SER A 393 9.30 0.22 19.53
N GLU A 394 10.45 -0.37 19.22
CA GLU A 394 11.66 -0.32 20.06
C GLU A 394 12.11 1.12 20.31
N VAL A 395 12.18 1.94 19.26
CA VAL A 395 12.59 3.35 19.37
C VAL A 395 11.59 4.14 20.22
N ILE A 396 10.29 3.93 20.03
CA ILE A 396 9.26 4.60 20.81
C ILE A 396 9.31 4.18 22.29
N CYS A 397 9.47 2.88 22.58
CA CYS A 397 9.65 2.38 23.95
C CYS A 397 10.88 2.97 24.62
N ALA A 398 12.02 3.00 23.92
CA ALA A 398 13.26 3.55 24.44
C ALA A 398 13.11 5.06 24.73
N LEU A 399 12.47 5.80 23.81
CA LEU A 399 12.25 7.24 23.97
C LEU A 399 11.30 7.54 25.14
N HIS A 400 10.19 6.80 25.26
CA HIS A 400 9.25 6.94 26.37
C HIS A 400 9.88 6.59 27.72
N THR A 401 10.73 5.55 27.77
CA THR A 401 11.49 5.20 28.97
C THR A 401 12.39 6.34 29.44
N LEU A 402 13.01 7.07 28.50
CA LEU A 402 13.87 8.22 28.81
C LEU A 402 13.05 9.47 29.19
N ILE A 403 11.89 9.65 28.55
CA ILE A 403 11.04 10.84 28.65
C ILE A 403 9.59 10.40 28.97
N PRO A 404 9.30 9.89 30.18
CA PRO A 404 7.96 9.42 30.52
C PRO A 404 6.98 10.59 30.66
N GLU A 405 5.71 10.28 30.93
CA GLU A 405 4.73 11.30 31.30
C GLU A 405 5.25 12.14 32.47
N TYR A 406 5.05 13.47 32.40
CA TYR A 406 5.51 14.38 33.44
C TYR A 406 7.03 14.28 33.69
N ALA A 407 7.83 14.11 32.63
CA ALA A 407 9.27 13.83 32.69
C ALA A 407 10.06 14.72 33.68
N GLN A 408 9.78 16.03 33.70
CA GLN A 408 10.43 16.99 34.61
C GLN A 408 10.29 16.59 36.08
N TYR A 409 9.12 16.10 36.48
CA TYR A 409 8.87 15.59 37.82
C TYR A 409 9.64 14.29 38.09
N HIS A 410 9.58 13.34 37.15
CA HIS A 410 10.25 12.04 37.27
C HIS A 410 11.78 12.18 37.35
N TRP A 411 12.37 13.11 36.60
CA TRP A 411 13.82 13.33 36.58
C TRP A 411 14.37 13.92 37.87
N ARG A 412 13.53 14.50 38.75
CA ARG A 412 13.97 14.99 40.07
C ARG A 412 14.35 13.88 41.05
N ARG A 413 14.01 12.61 40.76
CA ARG A 413 14.27 11.45 41.65
C ARG A 413 13.83 11.74 43.09
N LEU A 414 12.59 12.19 43.21
CA LEU A 414 11.98 12.59 44.48
C LEU A 414 11.96 11.43 45.46
N HIS A 415 12.04 11.75 46.74
CA HIS A 415 11.90 10.79 47.83
C HIS A 415 10.51 10.15 47.78
N GLN A 416 10.40 8.86 48.12
CA GLN A 416 9.16 8.11 47.96
C GLN A 416 7.97 8.77 48.69
N THR A 417 8.17 9.23 49.93
CA THR A 417 7.13 9.95 50.70
C THR A 417 6.69 11.24 50.04
N VAL A 418 7.62 11.98 49.41
CA VAL A 418 7.33 13.22 48.68
C VAL A 418 6.53 12.89 47.42
N LYS A 419 6.92 11.82 46.72
CA LYS A 419 6.20 11.35 45.53
C LYS A 419 4.75 11.00 45.84
N GLU A 420 4.53 10.24 46.92
CA GLU A 420 3.20 9.83 47.36
C GLU A 420 2.30 10.98 47.84
N SER A 421 2.85 12.14 48.24
CA SER A 421 2.05 13.34 48.57
C SER A 421 1.82 14.26 47.39
N SER A 422 2.74 14.31 46.43
CA SER A 422 2.72 15.37 45.41
C SER A 422 2.26 14.91 44.03
N TYR A 423 2.33 13.61 43.70
CA TYR A 423 2.17 13.17 42.31
C TYR A 423 0.78 13.46 41.73
N GLU A 424 -0.29 13.13 42.44
CA GLU A 424 -1.66 13.35 41.95
C GLU A 424 -2.00 14.82 41.77
N ASP A 425 -1.53 15.68 42.68
CA ASP A 425 -1.72 17.13 42.57
C ASP A 425 -0.87 17.71 41.43
N TYR A 426 0.37 17.22 41.23
CA TYR A 426 1.21 17.58 40.09
C TYR A 426 0.54 17.24 38.75
N LYS A 427 -0.07 16.04 38.64
CA LYS A 427 -0.80 15.63 37.43
C LYS A 427 -1.99 16.53 37.10
N LYS A 428 -2.61 17.13 38.12
CA LYS A 428 -3.72 18.07 38.01
C LYS A 428 -3.26 19.53 37.83
N GLU A 429 -1.96 19.75 37.64
CA GLU A 429 -1.32 21.07 37.55
C GLU A 429 -1.49 21.93 38.83
N ASP A 430 -1.76 21.29 39.97
CA ASP A 430 -1.84 21.94 41.29
C ASP A 430 -0.49 21.83 42.03
N PHE A 431 0.51 22.51 41.46
CA PHE A 431 1.91 22.45 41.93
C PHE A 431 2.10 22.98 43.36
N TYR A 432 1.28 23.94 43.77
CA TYR A 432 1.34 24.56 45.10
C TYR A 432 0.84 23.61 46.17
N ARG A 433 -0.31 22.96 45.93
CA ARG A 433 -0.85 21.94 46.83
C ARG A 433 0.08 20.74 46.94
N ALA A 434 0.68 20.32 45.82
CA ALA A 434 1.68 19.26 45.81
C ALA A 434 2.86 19.53 46.77
N VAL A 435 3.35 20.77 46.81
CA VAL A 435 4.40 21.22 47.74
C VAL A 435 3.88 21.27 49.18
N GLU A 436 2.70 21.85 49.37
CA GLU A 436 2.08 22.02 50.69
C GLU A 436 1.84 20.67 51.40
N GLU A 437 1.24 19.71 50.71
CA GLU A 437 0.97 18.36 51.23
C GLU A 437 2.27 17.62 51.55
N SER A 438 3.30 17.81 50.73
CA SER A 438 4.62 17.21 50.99
C SER A 438 5.28 17.82 52.24
N LEU A 439 5.14 19.14 52.44
CA LEU A 439 5.66 19.82 53.63
C LEU A 439 4.94 19.41 54.91
N LYS A 440 3.60 19.23 54.85
CA LYS A 440 2.82 18.65 55.95
C LYS A 440 3.36 17.28 56.33
N ARG A 441 3.58 16.39 55.35
CA ARG A 441 4.18 15.07 55.61
C ARG A 441 5.57 15.15 56.21
N TYR A 442 6.43 16.05 55.72
CA TYR A 442 7.77 16.24 56.26
C TYR A 442 7.72 16.64 57.74
N GLN A 443 6.88 17.62 58.06
CA GLN A 443 6.68 18.06 59.43
C GLN A 443 6.22 16.92 60.34
N THR A 444 5.16 16.20 59.96
CA THR A 444 4.65 15.08 60.76
C THR A 444 5.71 14.02 60.99
N LYS A 445 6.56 13.75 59.99
CA LYS A 445 7.66 12.80 60.12
C LYS A 445 8.73 13.31 61.10
N VAL A 446 9.06 14.59 61.08
CA VAL A 446 9.98 15.24 62.04
C VAL A 446 9.42 15.16 63.46
N GLN A 447 8.15 15.54 63.66
CA GLN A 447 7.46 15.47 64.96
C GLN A 447 7.50 14.06 65.54
N THR A 448 7.12 13.08 64.72
CA THR A 448 7.09 11.66 65.12
C THR A 448 8.47 11.15 65.49
N LYS A 449 9.50 11.48 64.70
CA LYS A 449 10.86 10.98 64.93
C LYS A 449 11.55 11.66 66.12
N ALA A 450 11.24 12.93 66.38
CA ALA A 450 11.77 13.68 67.51
C ALA A 450 10.98 13.47 68.81
N GLY A 451 9.71 13.03 68.73
CA GLY A 451 8.81 12.95 69.87
C GLY A 451 8.41 14.32 70.42
N VAL A 452 8.22 15.32 69.54
CA VAL A 452 7.91 16.71 69.91
C VAL A 452 6.64 17.17 69.19
N ASP A 453 5.76 17.83 69.94
CA ASP A 453 4.51 18.44 69.46
C ASP A 453 4.69 19.96 69.25
N GLU A 454 5.61 20.34 68.36
CA GLU A 454 5.78 21.72 67.87
C GLU A 454 5.48 21.77 66.37
N ASP A 455 5.20 22.96 65.82
CA ASP A 455 4.84 23.16 64.41
C ASP A 455 5.80 24.15 63.71
N GLY A 456 5.92 24.02 62.39
CA GLY A 456 6.49 25.00 61.49
C GLY A 456 7.97 25.26 61.73
N GLN A 457 8.37 26.52 61.60
CA GLN A 457 9.77 26.92 61.75
C GLN A 457 10.33 26.60 63.14
N LYS A 458 9.51 26.79 64.19
CA LYS A 458 9.92 26.58 65.58
C LYS A 458 10.35 25.12 65.82
N LEU A 459 9.55 24.17 65.33
CA LEU A 459 9.87 22.74 65.37
C LEU A 459 11.23 22.45 64.72
N MET A 460 11.48 23.00 63.52
CA MET A 460 12.72 22.70 62.79
C MET A 460 13.96 23.24 63.52
N LEU A 461 13.83 24.41 64.16
CA LEU A 461 14.89 25.03 64.95
C LEU A 461 15.15 24.30 66.29
N SER A 462 14.14 23.64 66.87
CA SER A 462 14.28 22.91 68.13
C SER A 462 14.76 21.47 67.94
N VAL A 463 14.41 20.84 66.82
CA VAL A 463 14.74 19.43 66.55
C VAL A 463 16.13 19.24 65.97
N PHE A 464 16.57 20.11 65.06
CA PHE A 464 17.85 19.98 64.34
C PHE A 464 18.88 21.01 64.81
N GLY A 465 20.15 20.78 64.46
CA GLY A 465 21.26 21.70 64.73
C GLY A 465 22.43 21.08 65.49
N LYS A 466 23.49 21.87 65.70
CA LYS A 466 24.65 21.43 66.47
C LYS A 466 24.37 21.46 67.98
N ASP A 467 23.68 22.49 68.46
CA ASP A 467 23.44 22.76 69.88
C ASP A 467 22.03 22.35 70.30
N LYS A 468 21.91 21.55 71.37
CA LYS A 468 20.62 21.14 71.99
C LYS A 468 19.60 20.46 71.06
N ALA A 469 20.03 20.00 69.89
CA ALA A 469 19.20 19.29 68.93
C ALA A 469 18.78 17.91 69.43
N ILE A 470 17.60 17.44 68.99
CA ILE A 470 17.06 16.12 69.33
C ILE A 470 17.51 15.08 68.32
N LEU A 471 17.54 15.43 67.04
CA LEU A 471 17.96 14.53 65.97
C LEU A 471 19.35 14.90 65.46
N SER A 472 20.13 13.89 65.09
CA SER A 472 21.37 14.03 64.33
C SER A 472 21.20 13.39 62.97
N VAL A 473 21.44 14.16 61.90
CA VAL A 473 21.39 13.65 60.52
C VAL A 473 22.76 13.25 59.97
N SER A 474 23.84 13.43 60.73
CA SER A 474 25.22 13.16 60.27
C SER A 474 25.95 12.09 61.07
N SER A 475 25.50 11.76 62.28
CA SER A 475 26.25 10.93 63.22
C SER A 475 26.48 9.49 62.75
N GLN A 476 25.54 8.91 62.01
CA GLN A 476 25.67 7.53 61.50
C GLN A 476 26.65 7.37 60.33
N TYR A 477 27.09 8.47 59.70
CA TYR A 477 27.96 8.41 58.53
C TYR A 477 29.44 8.46 58.92
N LYS A 478 30.22 7.61 58.27
CA LYS A 478 31.69 7.52 58.37
C LYS A 478 32.33 7.65 57.00
N LYS A 479 33.63 7.89 56.98
CA LYS A 479 34.43 7.85 55.74
C LYS A 479 34.52 6.41 55.22
N SER A 480 34.96 6.26 53.96
CA SER A 480 35.11 4.95 53.31
C SER A 480 36.12 4.02 54.02
N ASP A 481 37.07 4.57 54.75
CA ASP A 481 38.04 3.82 55.58
C ASP A 481 37.50 3.47 56.99
N GLY A 482 36.24 3.82 57.27
CA GLY A 482 35.61 3.61 58.58
C GLY A 482 35.94 4.67 59.63
N SER A 483 36.78 5.66 59.33
CA SER A 483 37.10 6.75 60.25
C SER A 483 35.99 7.82 60.30
N GLU A 484 35.95 8.58 61.39
CA GLU A 484 34.97 9.65 61.56
C GLU A 484 35.28 10.86 60.66
N PHE A 485 34.24 11.52 60.18
CA PHE A 485 34.36 12.87 59.63
C PHE A 485 34.80 13.86 60.71
N SER A 486 35.40 14.99 60.31
CA SER A 486 35.77 16.02 61.27
C SER A 486 34.52 16.57 61.97
N GLN A 487 34.69 16.97 63.23
CA GLN A 487 33.62 17.52 64.04
C GLN A 487 32.97 18.74 63.37
N SER A 488 33.78 19.65 62.81
CA SER A 488 33.29 20.82 62.09
C SER A 488 32.43 20.46 60.87
N THR A 489 32.78 19.40 60.12
CA THR A 489 31.96 18.93 58.99
C THR A 489 30.61 18.42 59.46
N LYS A 490 30.57 17.62 60.53
CA LYS A 490 29.30 17.13 61.09
C LYS A 490 28.43 18.29 61.59
N GLU A 491 29.00 19.20 62.37
CA GLU A 491 28.28 20.37 62.89
C GLU A 491 27.71 21.26 61.78
N ASN A 492 28.47 21.51 60.71
CA ASN A 492 27.98 22.27 59.56
C ASN A 492 26.82 21.57 58.84
N ILE A 493 26.84 20.24 58.74
CA ILE A 493 25.72 19.48 58.17
C ILE A 493 24.48 19.57 59.05
N GLU A 494 24.62 19.46 60.37
CA GLU A 494 23.52 19.58 61.32
C GLU A 494 22.88 20.99 61.29
N GLU A 495 23.70 22.05 61.29
CA GLU A 495 23.23 23.42 61.16
C GLU A 495 22.58 23.68 59.80
N GLY A 496 23.17 23.14 58.72
CA GLY A 496 22.60 23.22 57.38
C GLY A 496 21.21 22.58 57.33
N GLN A 497 21.03 21.38 57.89
CA GLN A 497 19.73 20.72 57.98
C GLN A 497 18.70 21.58 58.71
N LYS A 498 19.10 22.17 59.85
CA LYS A 498 18.26 23.06 60.65
C LYS A 498 17.77 24.25 59.82
N PHE A 499 18.67 25.00 59.21
CA PHE A 499 18.31 26.21 58.48
C PHE A 499 17.55 25.93 57.19
N MET A 500 17.90 24.89 56.44
CA MET A 500 17.14 24.49 55.26
C MET A 500 15.71 24.05 55.63
N SER A 501 15.56 23.23 56.68
CA SER A 501 14.23 22.78 57.13
C SER A 501 13.38 23.94 57.65
N ALA A 502 13.98 24.84 58.44
CA ALA A 502 13.31 26.04 58.92
C ALA A 502 12.91 26.97 57.76
N GLY A 503 13.79 27.15 56.77
CA GLY A 503 13.55 27.93 55.56
C GLY A 503 12.41 27.38 54.71
N MET A 504 12.29 26.05 54.59
CA MET A 504 11.14 25.42 53.92
C MET A 504 9.81 25.70 54.63
N MET A 505 9.82 25.87 55.95
CA MET A 505 8.60 26.24 56.67
C MET A 505 8.29 27.73 56.50
N SER A 506 9.25 28.61 56.78
CA SER A 506 9.01 30.06 56.78
C SER A 506 8.95 30.69 55.40
N GLY A 507 9.76 30.21 54.46
CA GLY A 507 9.93 30.80 53.12
C GLY A 507 9.15 30.10 52.01
N VAL A 508 8.58 28.91 52.27
CA VAL A 508 7.81 28.15 51.28
C VAL A 508 6.40 27.84 51.81
N ARG A 509 6.27 27.09 52.90
CA ARG A 509 4.96 26.72 53.46
C ARG A 509 4.11 27.94 53.79
N ASN A 510 4.67 28.90 54.55
CA ASN A 510 3.93 30.06 55.01
C ASN A 510 3.42 30.94 53.85
N PRO A 511 4.25 31.33 52.85
CA PRO A 511 3.75 32.07 51.69
C PRO A 511 2.65 31.34 50.92
N ILE A 512 2.82 30.04 50.66
CA ILE A 512 1.82 29.24 49.93
C ILE A 512 0.49 29.16 50.70
N ALA A 513 0.54 29.10 52.04
CA ALA A 513 -0.64 28.99 52.88
C ALA A 513 -1.35 30.33 53.15
N HIS A 514 -0.66 31.47 53.03
CA HIS A 514 -1.18 32.78 53.40
C HIS A 514 -1.55 33.69 52.21
N GLU A 515 -0.98 33.46 51.03
CA GLU A 515 -1.23 34.27 49.84
C GLU A 515 -2.21 33.60 48.86
N GLU A 516 -2.83 34.41 47.99
CA GLU A 516 -3.67 33.87 46.90
C GLU A 516 -2.79 33.16 45.86
N ILE A 517 -2.99 31.85 45.68
CA ILE A 517 -2.24 31.03 44.72
C ILE A 517 -2.24 31.63 43.30
N ARG A 518 -3.34 32.28 42.90
CA ARG A 518 -3.44 32.95 41.59
C ARG A 518 -2.46 34.11 41.45
N GLU A 519 -2.25 34.89 42.50
CA GLU A 519 -1.32 36.02 42.51
C GLU A 519 0.13 35.54 42.56
N LEU A 520 0.42 34.48 43.33
CA LEU A 520 1.73 33.81 43.30
C LEU A 520 2.08 33.31 41.88
N LYS A 521 1.11 32.73 41.17
CA LYS A 521 1.28 32.25 39.78
C LYS A 521 1.45 33.40 38.79
N ARG A 522 0.61 34.43 38.86
CA ARG A 522 0.63 35.57 37.90
C ARG A 522 1.86 36.44 38.06
N SER A 523 2.30 36.69 39.29
CA SER A 523 3.49 37.50 39.56
C SER A 523 4.80 36.78 39.20
N GLY A 524 4.76 35.45 39.10
CA GLY A 524 5.96 34.63 38.94
C GLY A 524 6.80 34.53 40.22
N LEU A 525 6.27 34.92 41.37
CA LEU A 525 6.97 34.82 42.66
C LEU A 525 7.23 33.36 43.05
N PHE A 526 6.32 32.46 42.67
CA PHE A 526 6.48 31.02 42.76
C PHE A 526 6.03 30.41 41.45
N THR A 527 6.97 29.95 40.63
CA THR A 527 6.70 29.24 39.38
C THR A 527 6.53 27.74 39.62
N GLU A 528 6.09 27.03 38.57
CA GLU A 528 5.99 25.58 38.56
C GLU A 528 7.36 24.92 38.77
N ASN A 529 8.42 25.53 38.23
CA ASN A 529 9.80 25.09 38.43
C ASN A 529 10.27 25.30 39.88
N ASP A 530 9.89 26.41 40.51
CA ASP A 530 10.20 26.66 41.92
C ASP A 530 9.54 25.59 42.79
N CYS A 531 8.30 25.21 42.50
CA CYS A 531 7.62 24.11 43.19
C CYS A 531 8.37 22.77 43.04
N LEU A 532 8.86 22.44 41.84
CA LEU A 532 9.69 21.25 41.60
C LEU A 532 11.02 21.30 42.35
N ASP A 533 11.66 22.47 42.43
CA ASP A 533 12.90 22.68 43.18
C ASP A 533 12.66 22.51 44.68
N MET A 534 11.53 22.98 45.19
CA MET A 534 11.09 22.79 46.58
C MET A 534 10.84 21.33 46.92
N LEU A 535 10.15 20.58 46.05
CA LEU A 535 9.97 19.13 46.21
C LEU A 535 11.33 18.39 46.18
N SER A 536 12.26 18.86 45.35
CA SER A 536 13.62 18.29 45.25
C SER A 536 14.43 18.53 46.53
N LEU A 537 14.40 19.76 47.07
CA LEU A 537 15.03 20.09 48.35
C LEU A 537 14.38 19.31 49.49
N LEU A 538 13.06 19.23 49.52
CA LEU A 538 12.34 18.45 50.53
C LEU A 538 12.71 16.96 50.47
N SER A 539 12.89 16.41 49.27
CA SER A 539 13.36 15.04 49.08
C SER A 539 14.77 14.83 49.65
N HIS A 540 15.65 15.81 49.50
CA HIS A 540 16.97 15.79 50.14
C HIS A 540 16.88 15.81 51.67
N LEU A 541 16.02 16.66 52.22
CA LEU A 541 15.79 16.74 53.67
C LEU A 541 15.18 15.45 54.23
N PHE A 542 14.24 14.83 53.51
CA PHE A 542 13.67 13.53 53.89
C PHE A 542 14.72 12.42 53.96
N ARG A 543 15.58 12.30 52.93
CA ARG A 543 16.65 11.28 52.93
C ARG A 543 17.54 11.39 54.17
N ARG A 544 17.90 12.62 54.56
CA ARG A 544 18.64 12.88 55.80
C ARG A 544 17.84 12.58 57.06
N LEU A 545 16.54 12.87 57.04
CA LEU A 545 15.65 12.58 58.15
C LEU A 545 15.46 11.07 58.34
N ASP A 546 15.34 10.27 57.28
CA ASP A 546 15.19 8.81 57.37
C ASP A 546 16.40 8.17 58.07
N ASP A 547 17.57 8.72 57.78
CA ASP A 547 18.88 8.37 58.33
C ASP A 547 19.20 9.03 59.68
N ALA A 548 18.32 9.90 60.19
CA ALA A 548 18.55 10.59 61.45
C ALA A 548 18.50 9.63 62.65
N VAL A 549 19.32 9.87 63.66
CA VAL A 549 19.27 9.18 64.95
C VAL A 549 18.95 10.15 66.07
N ASN A 550 18.33 9.66 67.13
CA ASN A 550 18.00 10.48 68.29
C ASN A 550 19.25 10.68 69.15
N LYS A 551 19.63 11.94 69.41
CA LYS A 551 20.77 12.31 70.26
C LYS A 551 20.51 12.04 71.75
N LYS A 552 19.25 11.81 72.14
CA LYS A 552 18.83 11.58 73.54
C LYS A 552 18.77 10.09 73.93
N ILE A 553 19.33 9.19 73.12
CA ILE A 553 19.45 7.75 73.42
C ILE A 553 20.89 7.42 73.79
#